data_AF-A0AAW1TM07-F1
#
_entry.id   AF-A0AAW1TM07-F1
#
_cell.length_a   1.000
_cell.length_b   1.000
_cell.length_c   1.000
_cell.angle_alpha   90.00
_cell.angle_beta   90.00
_cell.angle_gamma   90.00
#
_symmetry.space_group_name_H-M   'P 1'
#
loop_
_entity.id
_entity.type
_entity.pdbx_description
1 polymer ?
#
loop_
_entity_poly.entity_id
_entity_poly.type
_entity_poly.pdbx_seq_one_letter_code
_entity_poly.pdbx_strand_id
1 'polypeptide(L)'
;MSESTENDAEKDIINKTFLRMKSNLVKEGYREGIEQGKQNVYQQYFDQGYMNGFQNGYRLGRLKGISWAKFTFDNSSQPNIDVLRKTSTAACILCNEENLLSKSISDIRNNQIYILDRLIDDIQNKKG
;
A
#
# COMPACT_ATOMS: atom_id res chain seq x y z
N MET A 1 -36.85 41.42 44.83
CA MET A 1 -35.38 41.29 44.96
C MET A 1 -34.89 39.86 44.81
N SER A 2 -35.77 38.86 44.63
CA SER A 2 -35.46 37.44 44.39
C SER A 2 -35.22 37.10 42.90
N GLU A 3 -35.83 37.85 41.99
CA GLU A 3 -35.86 37.55 40.55
C GLU A 3 -34.52 37.81 39.84
N SER A 4 -33.68 38.72 40.37
CA SER A 4 -32.34 39.00 39.85
C SER A 4 -31.34 37.89 40.17
N THR A 5 -31.46 37.26 41.34
CA THR A 5 -30.54 36.21 41.80
C THR A 5 -30.76 34.86 41.10
N GLU A 6 -32.01 34.55 40.74
CA GLU A 6 -32.35 33.34 39.97
C GLU A 6 -31.81 33.39 38.54
N ASN A 7 -31.92 34.55 37.90
CA ASN A 7 -31.47 34.79 36.53
C ASN A 7 -29.93 34.73 36.40
N ASP A 8 -29.22 35.16 37.43
CA ASP A 8 -27.75 35.05 37.49
C ASP A 8 -27.28 33.60 37.73
N ALA A 9 -28.01 32.83 38.54
CA ALA A 9 -27.74 31.41 38.73
C ALA A 9 -27.98 30.59 37.44
N GLU A 10 -29.05 30.90 36.71
CA GLU A 10 -29.36 30.25 35.43
C GLU A 10 -28.28 30.53 34.37
N LYS A 11 -27.84 31.79 34.26
CA LYS A 11 -26.72 32.18 33.37
C LYS A 11 -25.41 31.47 33.73
N ASP A 12 -25.10 31.32 35.01
CA ASP A 12 -23.90 30.61 35.46
C ASP A 12 -23.94 29.11 35.09
N ILE A 13 -25.10 28.47 35.25
CA ILE A 13 -25.32 27.08 34.82
C ILE A 13 -25.15 26.92 33.30
N ILE A 14 -25.74 27.84 32.52
CA ILE A 14 -25.61 27.85 31.06
C ILE A 14 -24.14 28.01 30.66
N ASN A 15 -23.42 28.96 31.27
CA ASN A 15 -22.02 29.22 30.95
C ASN A 15 -21.12 28.01 31.28
N LYS A 16 -21.30 27.40 32.46
CA LYS A 16 -20.58 26.18 32.85
C LYS A 16 -20.86 25.02 31.89
N THR A 17 -22.12 24.87 31.47
CA THR A 17 -22.53 23.83 30.52
C THR A 17 -21.89 24.05 29.16
N PHE A 18 -21.89 25.29 28.67
CA PHE A 18 -21.26 25.68 27.42
C PHE A 18 -19.74 25.45 27.45
N LEU A 19 -19.06 25.86 28.53
CA LEU A 19 -17.62 25.64 28.69
C LEU A 19 -17.26 24.15 28.72
N ARG A 20 -18.06 23.33 29.40
CA ARG A 20 -17.89 21.88 29.41
C ARG A 20 -18.07 21.28 28.02
N MET A 21 -19.12 21.68 27.31
CA MET A 21 -19.38 21.23 25.93
C MET A 21 -18.24 21.62 25.00
N LYS A 22 -17.77 22.87 25.07
CA LYS A 22 -16.64 23.38 24.30
C LYS A 22 -15.36 22.58 24.58
N SER A 23 -15.04 22.33 25.84
CA SER A 23 -13.88 21.52 26.23
C SER A 23 -13.95 20.10 25.63
N ASN A 24 -15.13 19.47 25.67
CA ASN A 24 -15.31 18.13 25.12
C ASN A 24 -15.16 18.12 23.60
N LEU A 25 -15.75 19.10 22.90
CA LEU A 25 -15.61 19.26 21.46
C LEU A 25 -14.15 19.46 21.04
N VAL A 26 -13.38 20.26 21.77
CA VAL A 26 -11.95 20.46 21.48
C VAL A 26 -11.16 19.17 21.62
N LYS A 27 -11.41 18.39 22.68
CA LYS A 27 -10.72 17.12 22.92
C LYS A 27 -11.06 16.08 21.86
N GLU A 28 -12.34 15.95 21.53
CA GLU A 28 -12.77 15.01 20.50
C GLU A 28 -12.26 15.42 19.11
N GLY A 29 -12.37 16.70 18.74
CA GLY A 29 -11.84 17.18 17.47
C GLY A 29 -10.32 16.98 17.32
N TYR A 30 -9.56 17.16 18.41
CA TYR A 30 -8.13 16.87 18.40
C TYR A 30 -7.84 15.37 18.22
N ARG A 31 -8.57 14.51 18.94
CA ARG A 31 -8.43 13.06 18.85
C ARG A 31 -8.80 12.56 17.46
N GLU A 32 -9.91 13.04 16.93
CA GLU A 32 -10.39 12.73 15.59
C GLU A 32 -9.40 13.19 14.52
N GLY A 33 -8.87 14.41 14.64
CA GLY A 33 -7.84 14.90 13.72
C GLY A 33 -6.57 14.03 13.69
N ILE A 34 -6.10 13.57 14.86
CA ILE A 34 -4.98 12.61 14.93
C ILE A 34 -5.33 11.30 14.23
N GLU A 35 -6.52 10.76 14.50
CA GLU A 35 -6.94 9.47 13.95
C GLU A 35 -7.12 9.54 12.43
N GLN A 36 -7.80 10.58 11.93
CA GLN A 36 -7.93 10.84 10.50
C GLN A 36 -6.56 11.01 9.83
N GLY A 37 -5.64 11.74 10.47
CA GLY A 37 -4.27 11.89 9.97
C GLY A 37 -3.55 10.55 9.81
N LYS A 38 -3.65 9.66 10.81
CA LYS A 38 -3.08 8.31 10.75
C LYS A 38 -3.71 7.48 9.64
N GLN A 39 -5.03 7.48 9.55
CA GLN A 39 -5.76 6.71 8.55
C GLN A 39 -5.44 7.17 7.13
N ASN A 40 -5.36 8.48 6.89
CA ASN A 40 -5.00 9.03 5.59
C ASN A 40 -3.60 8.59 5.16
N VAL A 41 -2.62 8.72 6.06
CA VAL A 41 -1.24 8.28 5.77
C VAL A 41 -1.19 6.77 5.52
N TYR A 42 -1.89 5.98 6.34
CA TYR A 42 -1.97 4.53 6.16
C TYR A 42 -2.56 4.15 4.81
N GLN A 43 -3.69 4.74 4.43
CA GLN A 43 -4.38 4.43 3.17
C GLN A 43 -3.51 4.80 1.97
N GLN A 44 -2.85 5.96 2.00
CA GLN A 44 -1.93 6.39 0.94
C GLN A 44 -0.82 5.36 0.68
N TYR A 45 -0.15 4.90 1.75
CA TYR A 45 0.92 3.91 1.61
C TYR A 45 0.37 2.52 1.27
N PHE A 46 -0.81 2.16 1.77
CA PHE A 46 -1.47 0.91 1.40
C PHE A 46 -1.80 0.88 -0.09
N ASP A 47 -2.43 1.93 -0.62
CA ASP A 47 -2.80 2.04 -2.04
C ASP A 47 -1.56 1.98 -2.93
N GLN A 48 -0.49 2.68 -2.54
CA GLN A 48 0.78 2.63 -3.26
C GLN A 48 1.39 1.22 -3.23
N GLY A 49 1.39 0.56 -2.08
CA GLY A 49 1.86 -0.81 -1.91
C GLY A 49 1.06 -1.81 -2.74
N TYR A 50 -0.28 -1.69 -2.71
CA TYR A 50 -1.20 -2.53 -3.46
C TYR A 50 -0.99 -2.37 -4.97
N MET A 51 -0.93 -1.13 -5.47
CA MET A 51 -0.69 -0.85 -6.89
C MET A 51 0.64 -1.47 -7.36
N ASN A 52 1.72 -1.27 -6.61
CA ASN A 52 3.03 -1.82 -6.95
C ASN A 52 3.00 -3.37 -6.93
N GLY A 53 2.39 -3.96 -5.90
CA GLY A 53 2.25 -5.41 -5.77
C GLY A 53 1.42 -6.02 -6.90
N PHE A 54 0.30 -5.38 -7.27
CA PHE A 54 -0.55 -5.83 -8.36
C PHE A 54 0.18 -5.78 -9.71
N GLN A 55 0.89 -4.69 -10.00
CA GLN A 55 1.65 -4.53 -11.25
C GLN A 55 2.74 -5.60 -11.42
N ASN A 56 3.45 -5.93 -10.33
CA ASN A 56 4.45 -7.00 -10.34
C ASN A 56 3.80 -8.39 -10.45
N GLY A 57 2.74 -8.63 -9.67
CA GLY A 57 1.98 -9.88 -9.72
C GLY A 57 1.37 -10.17 -11.09
N TYR A 58 0.85 -9.14 -11.77
CA TYR A 58 0.33 -9.25 -13.12
C TYR A 58 1.40 -9.68 -14.12
N ARG A 59 2.59 -9.07 -14.07
CA ARG A 59 3.74 -9.46 -14.93
C ARG A 59 4.18 -10.89 -14.68
N LEU A 60 4.28 -11.30 -13.42
CA LEU A 60 4.61 -12.68 -13.04
C LEU A 60 3.56 -13.67 -13.54
N GLY A 61 2.27 -13.31 -13.44
CA GLY A 61 1.16 -14.09 -13.99
C GLY A 61 1.26 -14.23 -15.52
N ARG A 62 1.57 -13.13 -16.22
CA ARG A 62 1.80 -13.13 -17.67
C ARG A 62 2.99 -14.01 -18.05
N LEU A 63 4.12 -13.88 -17.34
CA LEU A 63 5.30 -14.72 -17.52
C LEU A 63 4.92 -16.20 -17.40
N LYS A 64 4.27 -16.58 -16.28
CA LYS A 64 3.81 -17.96 -16.04
C LYS A 64 2.88 -18.47 -17.14
N GLY A 65 1.94 -17.65 -17.59
CA GLY A 65 0.99 -18.00 -18.65
C GLY A 65 1.68 -18.26 -19.99
N ILE A 66 2.59 -17.37 -20.41
CA ILE A 66 3.34 -17.53 -21.67
C ILE A 66 4.22 -18.78 -21.61
N SER A 67 4.90 -19.01 -20.49
CA SER A 67 5.75 -20.18 -20.30
C SER A 67 4.97 -21.48 -20.36
N TRP A 68 3.78 -21.52 -19.77
CA TRP A 68 2.91 -22.68 -19.83
C TRP A 68 2.36 -22.92 -21.25
N ALA A 69 1.94 -21.85 -21.94
CA ALA A 69 1.49 -21.96 -23.33
C ALA A 69 2.59 -22.52 -24.24
N LYS A 70 3.82 -21.99 -24.18
CA LYS A 70 4.94 -22.53 -24.96
C LYS A 70 5.23 -23.99 -24.66
N PHE A 71 5.22 -24.39 -23.38
CA PHE A 71 5.35 -25.79 -23.00
C PHE A 71 4.29 -26.67 -23.67
N THR A 72 3.03 -26.25 -23.66
CA THR A 72 1.93 -27.01 -24.25
C THR A 72 2.05 -27.13 -25.78
N PHE A 73 2.54 -26.10 -26.47
CA PHE A 73 2.65 -26.11 -27.94
C PHE A 73 3.94 -26.76 -28.45
N ASP A 74 5.07 -26.60 -27.76
CA ASP A 74 6.38 -27.07 -28.23
C ASP A 74 6.71 -28.51 -27.80
N ASN A 75 5.87 -29.18 -26.99
CA ASN A 75 6.12 -30.50 -26.38
C ASN A 75 7.52 -30.60 -25.70
N SER A 76 8.08 -29.47 -25.28
CA SER A 76 9.37 -29.41 -24.61
C SER A 76 9.24 -29.78 -23.14
N SER A 77 10.35 -30.01 -22.43
CA SER A 77 10.32 -30.07 -20.97
C SER A 77 9.81 -28.74 -20.39
N GLN A 78 9.17 -28.79 -19.21
CA GLN A 78 8.67 -27.60 -18.53
C GLN A 78 9.77 -26.53 -18.45
N PRO A 79 9.49 -25.27 -18.84
CA PRO A 79 10.46 -24.20 -18.67
C PRO A 79 10.70 -24.03 -17.17
N ASN A 80 11.86 -24.50 -16.70
CA ASN A 80 12.32 -24.26 -15.35
C ASN A 80 12.73 -22.78 -15.23
N ILE A 81 11.75 -21.94 -14.97
CA ILE A 81 11.96 -20.53 -14.69
C ILE A 81 12.08 -20.44 -13.18
N ASP A 82 13.31 -20.46 -12.69
CA ASP A 82 13.64 -20.46 -11.26
C ASP A 82 12.96 -19.28 -10.52
N VAL A 83 12.78 -18.16 -11.23
CA VAL A 83 12.03 -16.98 -10.78
C VAL A 83 10.58 -17.31 -10.40
N LEU A 84 9.90 -18.21 -11.10
CA LEU A 84 8.49 -18.58 -10.84
C LEU A 84 8.31 -19.63 -9.75
N ARG A 85 9.41 -20.20 -9.21
CA ARG A 85 9.35 -21.24 -8.17
C ARG A 85 8.66 -20.74 -6.89
N LYS A 86 8.77 -19.45 -6.58
CA LYS A 86 8.06 -18.79 -5.48
C LYS A 86 7.46 -17.47 -5.96
N THR A 87 6.28 -17.54 -6.59
CA THR A 87 5.57 -16.38 -7.17
C THR A 87 5.41 -15.21 -6.18
N SER A 88 5.27 -15.47 -4.87
CA SER A 88 5.12 -14.43 -3.85
C SER A 88 6.40 -13.62 -3.57
N THR A 89 7.57 -14.11 -3.99
CA THR A 89 8.86 -13.42 -3.84
C THR A 89 9.66 -13.42 -5.15
N ALA A 90 9.00 -13.75 -6.26
CA ALA A 90 9.61 -13.94 -7.55
C ALA A 90 10.19 -12.62 -8.07
N ALA A 91 11.43 -12.67 -8.56
CA ALA A 91 12.17 -11.51 -9.07
C ALA A 91 12.36 -10.38 -8.04
N CYS A 92 12.27 -10.67 -6.74
CA CYS A 92 12.55 -9.69 -5.72
C CYS A 92 14.05 -9.38 -5.66
N ILE A 93 14.44 -8.23 -6.21
CA ILE A 93 15.86 -7.81 -6.21
C ILE A 93 16.39 -7.64 -4.78
N LEU A 94 15.55 -7.18 -3.84
CA LEU A 94 15.92 -7.09 -2.42
C LEU A 94 16.26 -8.45 -1.78
N CYS A 95 15.70 -9.55 -2.30
CA CYS A 95 16.03 -10.89 -1.81
C CYS A 95 17.35 -11.41 -2.41
N ASN A 96 17.83 -10.81 -3.50
CA ASN A 96 19.00 -11.27 -4.25
C ASN A 96 20.24 -10.40 -4.04
N GLU A 97 20.08 -9.15 -3.61
CA GLU A 97 21.18 -8.20 -3.37
C GLU A 97 21.03 -7.53 -2.00
N GLU A 98 21.91 -7.88 -1.05
CA GLU A 98 21.91 -7.35 0.32
C GLU A 98 22.26 -5.84 0.40
N ASN A 99 22.91 -5.28 -0.63
CA ASN A 99 23.40 -3.88 -0.64
C ASN A 99 22.40 -2.84 -1.19
N LEU A 100 21.14 -3.22 -1.40
CA LEU A 100 20.12 -2.33 -1.99
C LEU A 100 19.39 -1.41 -1.01
N LEU A 101 19.66 -1.51 0.30
CA LEU A 101 19.08 -0.61 1.31
C LEU A 101 19.51 0.85 1.13
N SER A 102 20.52 1.11 0.30
CA SER A 102 21.00 2.45 -0.05
C SER A 102 20.25 3.11 -1.23
N LYS A 103 19.43 2.37 -1.97
CA LYS A 103 18.70 2.88 -3.15
C LYS A 103 17.29 3.37 -2.79
N SER A 104 16.76 4.27 -3.61
CA SER A 104 15.37 4.72 -3.42
C SER A 104 14.38 3.59 -3.74
N ILE A 105 13.21 3.64 -3.09
CA ILE A 105 12.10 2.70 -3.36
C ILE A 105 11.72 2.71 -4.86
N SER A 106 11.76 3.88 -5.49
CA SER A 106 11.49 4.01 -6.93
C SER A 106 12.51 3.27 -7.78
N ASP A 107 13.80 3.33 -7.44
CA ASP A 107 14.85 2.64 -8.19
C ASP A 107 14.72 1.12 -8.04
N ILE A 108 14.45 0.64 -6.84
CA ILE A 108 14.22 -0.79 -6.57
C ILE A 108 13.04 -1.28 -7.42
N ARG A 109 11.93 -0.52 -7.42
CA ARG A 109 10.73 -0.84 -8.21
C ARG A 109 11.01 -0.85 -9.71
N ASN A 110 11.66 0.19 -10.23
CA ASN A 110 11.93 0.30 -11.67
C ASN A 110 12.84 -0.82 -12.15
N ASN A 111 13.85 -1.19 -11.34
CA ASN A 111 14.70 -2.33 -11.67
C ASN A 111 13.93 -3.65 -11.66
N GLN A 112 13.04 -3.87 -10.68
CA GLN A 112 12.20 -5.08 -10.63
C GLN A 112 11.32 -5.20 -11.87
N ILE A 113 10.67 -4.10 -12.26
CA ILE A 113 9.85 -4.03 -13.48
C ILE A 113 10.69 -4.35 -14.71
N TYR A 114 11.86 -3.71 -14.84
CA TYR A 114 12.75 -3.90 -15.97
C TYR A 114 13.21 -5.36 -16.14
N ILE A 115 13.57 -6.04 -15.04
CA ILE A 115 13.96 -7.46 -15.08
C ILE A 115 12.79 -8.33 -15.53
N LEU A 116 11.59 -8.09 -14.99
CA LEU A 116 10.41 -8.87 -15.36
C LEU A 116 10.02 -8.67 -16.82
N ASP A 117 10.04 -7.43 -17.32
CA ASP A 117 9.71 -7.13 -18.71
C ASP A 117 10.74 -7.78 -19.66
N ARG A 118 12.05 -7.71 -19.32
CA ARG A 118 13.10 -8.40 -20.08
C ARG A 118 12.88 -9.91 -20.13
N LEU A 119 12.54 -10.55 -19.00
CA LEU A 119 12.27 -11.99 -18.96
C LEU A 119 11.05 -12.37 -19.80
N ILE A 120 10.01 -11.54 -19.81
CA ILE A 120 8.83 -11.75 -20.66
C ILE A 120 9.24 -11.67 -22.13
N ASP A 121 10.01 -10.66 -22.52
CA ASP A 121 10.47 -10.48 -23.90
C ASP A 121 11.37 -11.64 -24.35
N ASP A 122 12.29 -12.10 -23.50
CA ASP A 122 13.17 -13.24 -23.79
C ASP A 122 12.36 -14.52 -24.05
N ILE A 123 11.32 -14.76 -23.24
CA ILE A 123 10.44 -15.91 -23.44
C ILE A 123 9.59 -15.74 -24.69
N GLN A 124 9.08 -14.55 -24.99
CA GLN A 124 8.27 -14.34 -26.20
C GLN A 124 9.11 -14.48 -27.48
N ASN A 125 10.31 -13.89 -27.49
CA ASN A 125 11.16 -13.77 -28.67
C ASN A 125 12.08 -14.96 -28.92
N LYS A 126 12.26 -15.89 -27.96
CA LYS A 126 12.85 -17.21 -28.24
C LYS A 126 11.96 -17.96 -29.25
N LYS A 127 12.25 -17.82 -30.54
CA LYS A 127 11.77 -18.74 -31.57
C LYS A 127 12.34 -20.12 -31.26
N GLY A 128 11.47 -21.13 -31.19
CA GLY A 128 11.87 -22.53 -31.18
C GLY A 128 12.61 -22.90 -32.46
#